data_AF-A0A9D4A3C6-F1
#
_entry.id   AF-A0A9D4A3C6-F1
#
_cell.length_a   1.000
_cell.length_b   1.000
_cell.length_c   1.000
_cell.angle_alpha   90.00
_cell.angle_beta   90.00
_cell.angle_gamma   90.00
#
_symmetry.space_group_name_H-M   'P 1'
#
loop_
_entity.id
_entity.type
_entity.pdbx_description
1 polymer ?
#
loop_
_entity_poly.entity_id
_entity_poly.type
_entity_poly.pdbx_seq_one_letter_code
_entity_poly.pdbx_strand_id
1 'polypeptide(L)'
;MASKRILKELKDLQKDPPTSCSAGPVAEDMFHWQATIMGPSDSPFAGGVFLVNIHFPPDYPFKPPKVAFRTKVFHPNINSNGSICLDILKEQWSPALTISKVLLSICSLLTDPNPDDPLVPEIAHMYKTDRAKYEATARSWTQKYAMGIFGSLENMGLCFSKGNRADSDQHVEFVGGNVQPVTSKEDWDQKLSEAKRDGKIVIANFSAAWCGPCRMLAPFYCELSEKHPSLMFLLVDVDELTEFSSSWDIQATPTFFFLKDGQQIDKLVGANKPELQKKITAVLDSVK
;
A
#
# COMPACT_ATOMS: atom_id res chain seq x y z
N MET A 1 27.38 12.99 -3.38
CA MET A 1 26.26 13.95 -3.19
C MET A 1 24.92 13.27 -3.40
N ALA A 2 24.76 12.45 -4.46
CA ALA A 2 23.56 11.65 -4.72
C ALA A 2 23.04 10.87 -3.50
N SER A 3 23.87 10.07 -2.83
CA SER A 3 23.44 9.27 -1.66
C SER A 3 22.88 10.13 -0.52
N LYS A 4 23.49 11.31 -0.24
CA LYS A 4 22.98 12.25 0.78
C LYS A 4 21.62 12.81 0.38
N ARG A 5 21.42 13.11 -0.90
CA ARG A 5 20.15 13.59 -1.45
C ARG A 5 19.07 12.50 -1.37
N ILE A 6 19.37 11.27 -1.78
CA ILE A 6 18.45 10.14 -1.73
C ILE A 6 18.03 9.84 -0.28
N LEU A 7 18.98 9.81 0.65
CA LEU A 7 18.69 9.62 2.08
C LEU A 7 17.80 10.73 2.65
N LYS A 8 18.02 11.98 2.22
CA LYS A 8 17.14 13.09 2.62
C LYS A 8 15.73 12.86 2.10
N GLU A 9 15.56 12.52 0.83
CA GLU A 9 14.23 12.27 0.26
C GLU A 9 13.53 11.07 0.89
N LEU A 10 14.26 10.03 1.30
CA LEU A 10 13.70 8.91 2.04
C LEU A 10 13.12 9.37 3.39
N LYS A 11 13.88 10.19 4.13
CA LYS A 11 13.40 10.77 5.39
C LYS A 11 12.20 11.68 5.20
N ASP A 12 12.23 12.50 4.15
CA ASP A 12 11.12 13.41 3.82
C ASP A 12 9.85 12.61 3.47
N LEU A 13 9.97 11.52 2.70
CA LEU A 13 8.86 10.60 2.39
C LEU A 13 8.33 9.84 3.61
N GLN A 14 9.22 9.44 4.53
CA GLN A 14 8.81 8.77 5.78
C GLN A 14 8.09 9.75 6.71
N LYS A 15 8.48 11.02 6.69
CA LYS A 15 7.87 12.06 7.52
C LYS A 15 6.53 12.55 6.94
N ASP A 16 6.44 12.70 5.62
CA ASP A 16 5.28 13.24 4.92
C ASP A 16 5.01 12.43 3.64
N PRO A 17 4.37 11.25 3.77
CA PRO A 17 4.13 10.38 2.65
C PRO A 17 3.03 10.93 1.72
N PRO A 18 3.21 10.92 0.40
CA PRO A 18 2.18 11.34 -0.55
C PRO A 18 0.92 10.49 -0.42
N THR A 19 -0.25 11.12 -0.47
CA THR A 19 -1.53 10.44 -0.41
C THR A 19 -1.59 9.35 -1.48
N SER A 20 -2.01 8.14 -1.09
CA SER A 20 -2.16 6.97 -1.98
C SER A 20 -0.86 6.41 -2.57
N CYS A 21 0.31 6.86 -2.10
CA CYS A 21 1.61 6.38 -2.56
C CYS A 21 2.52 5.98 -1.40
N SER A 22 3.39 5.00 -1.63
CA SER A 22 4.52 4.70 -0.75
C SER A 22 5.75 4.37 -1.59
N ALA A 23 6.94 4.63 -1.07
CA ALA A 23 8.19 4.29 -1.75
C ALA A 23 9.33 4.07 -0.77
N GLY A 24 10.28 3.21 -1.14
CA GLY A 24 11.50 2.99 -0.36
C GLY A 24 12.52 2.12 -1.09
N PRO A 25 13.74 2.01 -0.55
CA PRO A 25 14.80 1.18 -1.12
C PRO A 25 14.42 -0.29 -1.14
N VAL A 26 14.87 -1.00 -2.18
CA VAL A 26 14.76 -2.45 -2.29
C VAL A 26 15.98 -3.07 -1.63
N ALA A 27 15.75 -3.79 -0.52
CA ALA A 27 16.81 -4.37 0.30
C ALA A 27 17.85 -3.31 0.73
N GLU A 28 19.13 -3.55 0.47
CA GLU A 28 20.23 -2.65 0.88
C GLU A 28 20.62 -1.66 -0.23
N ASP A 29 20.03 -1.74 -1.42
CA ASP A 29 20.37 -0.85 -2.54
C ASP A 29 19.62 0.48 -2.43
N MET A 30 20.32 1.49 -1.94
CA MET A 30 19.78 2.85 -1.83
C MET A 30 19.49 3.52 -3.18
N PHE A 31 20.05 3.05 -4.29
CA PHE A 31 19.84 3.60 -5.64
C PHE A 31 18.73 2.87 -6.42
N HIS A 32 18.14 1.83 -5.84
CA HIS A 32 17.01 1.11 -6.40
C HIS A 32 15.85 1.12 -5.41
N TRP A 33 14.78 1.82 -5.77
CA TRP A 33 13.58 1.90 -4.97
C TRP A 33 12.41 1.21 -5.66
N GLN A 34 11.47 0.76 -4.85
CA GLN A 34 10.14 0.36 -5.29
C GLN A 34 9.12 1.29 -4.65
N ALA A 35 8.14 1.69 -5.46
CA ALA A 35 6.99 2.44 -5.04
C ALA A 35 5.71 1.63 -5.27
N THR A 36 4.71 1.88 -4.44
CA THR A 36 3.34 1.40 -4.60
C THR A 36 2.45 2.62 -4.83
N ILE A 37 1.70 2.60 -5.92
CA ILE A 37 0.69 3.61 -6.24
C ILE A 37 -0.68 2.94 -6.18
N MET A 38 -1.57 3.49 -5.38
CA MET A 38 -2.97 3.08 -5.39
C MET A 38 -3.69 3.77 -6.55
N GLY A 39 -4.46 2.99 -7.31
CA GLY A 39 -5.24 3.53 -8.41
C GLY A 39 -6.25 4.58 -7.92
N PRO A 40 -6.32 5.77 -8.53
CA PRO A 40 -7.26 6.82 -8.15
C PRO A 40 -8.72 6.35 -8.21
N SER A 41 -9.53 6.71 -7.21
CA SER A 41 -10.90 6.19 -7.03
C SER A 41 -11.87 6.60 -8.13
N ASP A 42 -11.63 7.75 -8.75
CA ASP A 42 -12.38 8.35 -9.85
C ASP A 42 -11.89 7.91 -11.24
N SER A 43 -10.99 6.93 -11.29
CA SER A 43 -10.38 6.43 -12.54
C SER A 43 -10.74 4.95 -12.79
N PRO A 44 -10.54 4.41 -14.02
CA PRO A 44 -10.66 2.98 -14.27
C PRO A 44 -9.60 2.13 -13.55
N PHE A 45 -8.64 2.76 -12.86
CA PHE A 45 -7.59 2.12 -12.08
C PHE A 45 -7.97 1.91 -10.61
N ALA A 46 -9.12 2.43 -10.18
CA ALA A 46 -9.61 2.33 -8.80
C ALA A 46 -9.52 0.91 -8.22
N GLY A 47 -9.02 0.81 -6.98
CA GLY A 47 -8.81 -0.46 -6.28
C GLY A 47 -7.58 -1.27 -6.72
N GLY A 48 -6.90 -0.85 -7.81
CA GLY A 48 -5.64 -1.45 -8.24
C GLY A 48 -4.45 -1.01 -7.38
N VAL A 49 -3.49 -1.93 -7.21
CA VAL A 49 -2.18 -1.68 -6.60
C VAL A 49 -1.11 -1.77 -7.68
N PHE A 50 -0.45 -0.65 -7.98
CA PHE A 50 0.53 -0.55 -9.05
C PHE A 50 1.94 -0.45 -8.49
N LEU A 51 2.77 -1.45 -8.78
CA LEU A 51 4.18 -1.45 -8.40
C LEU A 51 4.99 -0.69 -9.45
N VAL A 52 5.85 0.20 -8.98
CA VAL A 52 6.70 1.06 -9.81
C VAL A 52 8.15 0.91 -9.33
N ASN A 53 9.07 0.66 -10.26
CA ASN A 53 10.50 0.64 -9.99
C ASN A 53 11.10 2.01 -10.26
N ILE A 54 12.02 2.45 -9.40
CA ILE A 54 12.72 3.73 -9.48
C ILE A 54 14.21 3.45 -9.35
N HIS A 55 15.01 3.83 -10.36
CA HIS A 55 16.46 3.71 -10.32
C HIS A 55 17.10 5.10 -10.40
N PHE A 56 17.85 5.46 -9.38
CA PHE A 56 18.56 6.74 -9.33
C PHE A 56 19.87 6.66 -10.12
N PRO A 57 20.21 7.66 -10.93
CA PRO A 57 21.51 7.71 -11.58
C PRO A 57 22.62 8.12 -10.58
N PRO A 58 23.89 7.81 -10.85
CA PRO A 58 25.00 8.19 -9.97
C PRO A 58 25.15 9.70 -9.74
N ASP A 59 24.70 10.51 -10.69
CA ASP A 59 24.72 11.98 -10.68
C ASP A 59 23.38 12.61 -10.25
N TYR A 60 22.48 11.84 -9.62
CA TYR A 60 21.27 12.38 -8.99
C TYR A 60 21.60 13.51 -7.99
N PRO A 61 20.86 14.64 -7.96
CA PRO A 61 19.62 14.96 -8.70
C PRO A 61 19.82 15.72 -10.02
N PHE A 62 21.04 15.76 -10.57
CA PHE A 62 21.29 16.50 -11.82
C PHE A 62 20.74 15.79 -13.06
N LYS A 63 20.53 14.47 -12.97
CA LYS A 63 19.75 13.69 -13.92
C LYS A 63 18.51 13.08 -13.25
N PRO A 64 17.40 12.90 -14.00
CA PRO A 64 16.19 12.28 -13.47
C PRO A 64 16.41 10.80 -13.12
N PRO A 65 15.62 10.25 -12.18
CA PRO A 65 15.57 8.82 -11.97
C PRO A 65 14.89 8.12 -13.14
N LYS A 66 15.27 6.87 -13.42
CA LYS A 66 14.52 6.01 -14.35
C LYS A 66 13.33 5.42 -13.59
N VAL A 67 12.13 5.70 -14.05
CA VAL A 67 10.88 5.24 -13.42
C VAL A 67 10.09 4.39 -14.41
N ALA A 68 9.64 3.21 -13.98
CA ALA A 68 8.85 2.32 -14.81
C ALA A 68 7.87 1.49 -13.98
N PHE A 69 6.67 1.29 -14.50
CA PHE A 69 5.71 0.36 -13.93
C PHE A 69 6.21 -1.08 -14.06
N ARG A 70 6.15 -1.82 -12.95
CA ARG A 70 6.30 -3.28 -12.95
C ARG A 70 4.94 -3.94 -13.19
N THR A 71 3.87 -3.38 -12.64
CA THR A 71 2.49 -3.81 -12.90
C THR A 71 2.08 -3.39 -14.31
N LYS A 72 1.43 -4.27 -15.07
CA LYS A 72 0.91 -3.90 -16.40
C LYS A 72 -0.24 -2.91 -16.26
N VAL A 73 -0.21 -1.82 -17.03
CA VAL A 73 -1.24 -0.77 -17.02
C VAL A 73 -1.72 -0.50 -18.45
N PHE A 74 -3.04 -0.42 -18.64
CA PHE A 74 -3.63 -0.04 -19.93
C PHE A 74 -3.80 1.47 -19.98
N HIS A 75 -2.83 2.19 -20.53
CA HIS A 75 -2.79 3.65 -20.47
C HIS A 75 -2.07 4.24 -21.70
N PRO A 76 -2.53 5.37 -22.28
CA PRO A 76 -1.93 5.91 -23.50
C PRO A 76 -0.48 6.39 -23.31
N ASN A 77 -0.11 6.86 -22.11
CA ASN A 77 1.24 7.33 -21.78
C ASN A 77 2.12 6.26 -21.09
N ILE A 78 1.69 4.99 -21.02
CA ILE A 78 2.47 3.90 -20.41
C ILE A 78 2.54 2.73 -21.41
N ASN A 79 3.74 2.33 -21.81
CA ASN A 79 3.91 1.24 -22.77
C ASN A 79 3.90 -0.15 -22.09
N SER A 80 3.96 -1.22 -22.88
CA SER A 80 3.96 -2.61 -22.39
C SER A 80 5.16 -2.98 -21.51
N ASN A 81 6.25 -2.23 -21.60
CA ASN A 81 7.45 -2.38 -20.77
C ASN A 81 7.38 -1.53 -19.49
N GLY A 82 6.26 -0.84 -19.26
CA GLY A 82 6.03 0.02 -18.11
C GLY A 82 6.71 1.38 -18.17
N SER A 83 7.35 1.74 -19.29
CA SER A 83 7.92 3.08 -19.45
C SER A 83 6.82 4.13 -19.48
N ILE A 84 7.08 5.28 -18.86
CA ILE A 84 6.12 6.37 -18.70
C ILE A 84 6.55 7.54 -19.59
N CYS A 85 5.64 8.11 -20.38
CA CYS A 85 5.87 9.44 -20.95
C CYS A 85 5.36 10.49 -19.98
N LEU A 86 6.31 11.12 -19.30
CA LEU A 86 6.09 12.24 -18.41
C LEU A 86 7.30 13.17 -18.57
N ASP A 87 7.05 14.41 -18.95
CA ASP A 87 8.04 15.44 -19.28
C ASP A 87 9.00 15.73 -18.10
N ILE A 88 8.50 15.69 -16.87
CA ILE A 88 9.32 15.88 -15.67
C ILE A 88 10.36 14.76 -15.48
N LEU A 89 10.23 13.61 -16.15
CA LEU A 89 11.24 12.54 -16.16
C LEU A 89 12.24 12.69 -17.31
N LYS A 90 12.12 13.75 -18.11
CA LYS A 90 12.91 14.02 -19.31
C LYS A 90 13.35 15.50 -19.33
N GLU A 91 12.84 16.29 -20.27
CA GLU A 91 13.24 17.67 -20.53
C GLU A 91 12.82 18.68 -19.46
N GLN A 92 11.73 18.42 -18.71
CA GLN A 92 11.27 19.28 -17.61
C GLN A 92 11.81 18.84 -16.24
N TRP A 93 12.77 17.91 -16.21
CA TRP A 93 13.42 17.53 -14.95
C TRP A 93 14.19 18.72 -14.36
N SER A 94 13.92 19.02 -13.09
CA SER A 94 14.67 19.97 -12.30
C SER A 94 15.28 19.27 -11.08
N PRO A 95 16.53 19.55 -10.69
CA PRO A 95 17.12 19.06 -9.44
C PRO A 95 16.31 19.41 -8.18
N ALA A 96 15.37 20.37 -8.26
CA ALA A 96 14.45 20.72 -7.17
C ALA A 96 13.23 19.79 -7.05
N LEU A 97 12.94 18.96 -8.06
CA LEU A 97 11.89 17.94 -7.99
C LEU A 97 12.29 16.81 -7.06
N THR A 98 11.30 16.21 -6.40
CA THR A 98 11.47 15.10 -5.46
C THR A 98 10.70 13.87 -5.95
N ILE A 99 11.04 12.69 -5.43
CA ILE A 99 10.31 11.45 -5.70
C ILE A 99 8.84 11.56 -5.30
N SER A 100 8.54 12.26 -4.20
CA SER A 100 7.14 12.55 -3.83
C SER A 100 6.38 13.27 -4.95
N LYS A 101 6.97 14.33 -5.52
CA LYS A 101 6.38 15.06 -6.66
C LYS A 101 6.26 14.20 -7.92
N VAL A 102 7.24 13.34 -8.18
CA VAL A 102 7.19 12.38 -9.30
C VAL A 102 6.02 11.41 -9.13
N LEU A 103 5.85 10.82 -7.94
CA LEU A 103 4.75 9.87 -7.67
C LEU A 103 3.38 10.55 -7.76
N LEU A 104 3.24 11.77 -7.24
CA LEU A 104 2.01 12.56 -7.38
C LEU A 104 1.70 12.89 -8.83
N SER A 105 2.73 13.19 -9.64
CA SER A 105 2.55 13.44 -11.07
C SER A 105 2.12 12.18 -11.83
N ILE A 106 2.63 11.01 -11.44
CA ILE A 106 2.17 9.71 -12.00
C ILE A 106 0.72 9.42 -11.58
N CYS A 107 0.32 9.74 -10.35
CA CYS A 107 -1.08 9.61 -9.92
C CYS A 107 -2.00 10.51 -10.75
N SER A 108 -1.61 11.77 -10.93
CA SER A 108 -2.32 12.72 -11.79
C SER A 108 -2.45 12.18 -13.21
N LEU A 109 -1.37 11.62 -13.77
CA LEU A 109 -1.40 11.01 -15.10
C LEU A 109 -2.38 9.82 -15.21
N LEU A 110 -2.55 9.02 -14.14
CA LEU A 110 -3.54 7.93 -14.12
C LEU A 110 -4.98 8.47 -14.08
N THR A 111 -5.23 9.60 -13.43
CA THR A 111 -6.55 10.25 -13.41
C THR A 111 -6.84 10.93 -14.75
N ASP A 112 -5.87 11.69 -15.27
CA ASP A 112 -5.99 12.50 -16.48
C ASP A 112 -4.91 12.11 -17.51
N PRO A 113 -5.17 11.10 -18.36
CA PRO A 113 -4.26 10.72 -19.43
C PRO A 113 -4.00 11.86 -20.40
N ASN A 114 -2.80 11.92 -21.00
CA ASN A 114 -2.45 12.86 -22.05
C ASN A 114 -2.48 12.18 -23.44
N PRO A 115 -3.61 12.20 -24.16
CA PRO A 115 -3.72 11.49 -25.43
C PRO A 115 -3.15 12.29 -26.62
N ASP A 116 -2.60 13.50 -26.41
CA ASP A 116 -1.93 14.30 -27.44
C ASP A 116 -0.43 14.00 -27.54
N ASP A 117 0.18 13.46 -26.48
CA ASP A 117 1.55 12.92 -26.47
C ASP A 117 1.61 11.47 -25.96
N PRO A 118 1.03 10.50 -26.70
CA PRO A 118 0.94 9.12 -26.24
C PRO A 118 2.20 8.31 -26.54
N LEU A 119 2.53 7.36 -25.65
CA LEU A 119 3.45 6.26 -25.98
C LEU A 119 2.78 5.14 -26.77
N VAL A 120 1.46 4.99 -26.62
CA VAL A 120 0.66 3.94 -27.26
C VAL A 120 -0.48 4.62 -28.05
N PRO A 121 -0.24 4.98 -29.32
CA PRO A 121 -1.21 5.70 -30.14
C PRO A 121 -2.58 5.02 -30.25
N GLU A 122 -2.62 3.69 -30.23
CA GLU A 122 -3.85 2.90 -30.32
C GLU A 122 -4.74 3.08 -29.08
N ILE A 123 -4.12 3.11 -27.89
CA ILE A 123 -4.85 3.36 -26.62
C ILE A 123 -5.32 4.81 -26.58
N ALA A 124 -4.50 5.76 -27.05
CA ALA A 124 -4.86 7.17 -27.12
C ALA A 124 -6.02 7.43 -28.10
N HIS A 125 -6.00 6.76 -29.26
CA HIS A 125 -7.10 6.80 -30.21
C HIS A 125 -8.39 6.28 -29.57
N MET A 126 -8.34 5.10 -28.93
CA MET A 126 -9.48 4.55 -28.19
C MET A 126 -9.99 5.50 -27.11
N TYR A 127 -9.09 6.12 -26.33
CA TYR A 127 -9.44 7.10 -25.31
C TYR A 127 -10.16 8.34 -25.86
N LYS A 128 -9.80 8.78 -27.08
CA LYS A 128 -10.43 9.92 -27.76
C LYS A 128 -11.75 9.55 -28.44
N THR A 129 -11.86 8.37 -29.03
CA THR A 129 -13.01 7.99 -29.89
C THR A 129 -14.06 7.13 -29.19
N ASP A 130 -13.68 6.34 -28.19
CA ASP A 130 -14.56 5.40 -27.48
C ASP A 130 -14.14 5.28 -26.00
N ARG A 131 -14.51 6.31 -25.22
CA ARG A 131 -14.17 6.41 -23.80
C ARG A 131 -14.69 5.23 -22.99
N ALA A 132 -15.90 4.75 -23.28
CA ALA A 132 -16.52 3.64 -22.56
C ALA A 132 -15.72 2.34 -22.75
N LYS A 133 -15.27 2.04 -23.98
CA LYS A 133 -14.42 0.87 -24.24
C LYS A 133 -13.04 1.01 -23.61
N TYR A 134 -12.45 2.20 -23.64
CA TYR A 134 -11.19 2.46 -22.92
C TYR A 134 -11.34 2.15 -21.43
N GLU A 135 -12.35 2.72 -20.77
CA GLU A 135 -12.57 2.52 -19.33
C GLU A 135 -12.85 1.06 -18.98
N ALA A 136 -13.69 0.37 -19.76
CA ALA A 136 -13.98 -1.05 -19.56
C ALA A 136 -12.71 -1.92 -19.69
N THR A 137 -11.87 -1.61 -20.69
CA THR A 137 -10.61 -2.33 -20.92
C THR A 137 -9.60 -2.05 -19.80
N ALA A 138 -9.46 -0.79 -19.40
CA ALA A 138 -8.58 -0.37 -18.31
C ALA A 138 -9.01 -0.97 -16.96
N ARG A 139 -10.31 -1.04 -16.65
CA ARG A 139 -10.83 -1.73 -15.46
C ARG A 139 -10.53 -3.22 -15.50
N SER A 140 -10.73 -3.88 -16.65
CA SER A 140 -10.40 -5.30 -16.82
C SER A 140 -8.90 -5.58 -16.60
N TRP A 141 -8.04 -4.71 -17.13
CA TRP A 141 -6.59 -4.79 -16.89
C TRP A 141 -6.23 -4.56 -15.43
N THR A 142 -6.84 -3.58 -14.78
CA THR A 142 -6.64 -3.31 -13.35
C THR A 142 -7.01 -4.54 -12.52
N GLN A 143 -8.18 -5.14 -12.78
CA GLN A 143 -8.60 -6.36 -12.10
C GLN A 143 -7.60 -7.51 -12.32
N LYS A 144 -7.15 -7.70 -13.56
CA LYS A 144 -6.26 -8.80 -13.92
C LYS A 144 -4.83 -8.66 -13.39
N TYR A 145 -4.28 -7.45 -13.41
CA TYR A 145 -2.85 -7.23 -13.18
C TYR A 145 -2.53 -6.46 -11.90
N ALA A 146 -3.45 -5.63 -11.41
CA ALA A 146 -3.23 -4.73 -10.28
C ALA A 146 -4.05 -5.09 -9.04
N MET A 147 -5.12 -5.88 -9.17
CA MET A 147 -5.86 -6.44 -8.01
C MET A 147 -5.35 -7.84 -7.61
N GLY A 148 -4.51 -8.45 -8.45
CA GLY A 148 -4.08 -9.85 -8.39
C GLY A 148 -3.10 -10.25 -7.28
N ILE A 149 -2.84 -9.41 -6.27
CA ILE A 149 -2.26 -9.93 -5.01
C ILE A 149 -3.27 -10.88 -4.30
N PHE A 150 -4.53 -10.92 -4.76
CA PHE A 150 -5.56 -11.90 -4.37
C PHE A 150 -5.76 -13.09 -5.35
N GLY A 151 -5.10 -13.13 -6.50
CA GLY A 151 -5.45 -14.05 -7.61
C GLY A 151 -4.94 -15.50 -7.51
N SER A 152 -4.16 -15.88 -6.51
CA SER A 152 -3.69 -17.27 -6.35
C SER A 152 -4.55 -18.13 -5.42
N LEU A 153 -5.63 -17.57 -4.84
CA LEU A 153 -6.53 -18.29 -3.93
C LEU A 153 -7.89 -18.67 -4.55
N GLU A 154 -8.19 -18.23 -5.78
CA GLU A 154 -9.48 -18.51 -6.45
C GLU A 154 -9.66 -19.98 -6.91
N ASN A 155 -8.64 -20.85 -6.77
CA ASN A 155 -8.74 -22.26 -7.13
C ASN A 155 -9.29 -23.20 -6.02
N MET A 156 -9.79 -22.67 -4.90
CA MET A 156 -10.59 -23.44 -3.95
C MET A 156 -11.99 -22.83 -3.86
N GLY A 157 -12.90 -23.41 -4.63
CA GLY A 157 -14.22 -22.86 -4.90
C GLY A 157 -15.04 -22.56 -3.66
N LEU A 158 -15.56 -21.33 -3.59
CA LEU A 158 -16.72 -20.96 -2.81
C LEU A 158 -17.57 -20.02 -3.67
N CYS A 159 -18.77 -20.48 -4.00
CA CYS A 159 -19.79 -19.69 -4.69
C CYS A 159 -20.15 -18.45 -3.86
N PHE A 160 -20.04 -17.25 -4.44
CA PHE A 160 -20.70 -16.07 -3.90
C PHE A 160 -21.93 -15.71 -4.74
N SER A 161 -23.09 -15.76 -4.08
CA SER A 161 -24.37 -15.28 -4.58
C SER A 161 -24.32 -13.77 -4.83
N LYS A 162 -24.94 -13.35 -5.94
CA LYS A 162 -25.15 -11.95 -6.32
C LYS A 162 -25.88 -11.18 -5.21
N GLY A 163 -25.35 -10.02 -4.81
CA GLY A 163 -26.00 -9.04 -3.95
C GLY A 163 -25.72 -7.62 -4.46
N ASN A 164 -26.75 -6.76 -4.42
CA ASN A 164 -26.90 -5.51 -5.17
C ASN A 164 -26.01 -4.34 -4.73
N ARG A 165 -25.81 -3.41 -5.67
CA ARG A 165 -25.28 -2.05 -5.48
C ARG A 165 -26.17 -1.21 -4.55
N ALA A 166 -25.56 -0.43 -3.67
CA ALA A 166 -26.02 0.90 -3.27
C ALA A 166 -24.84 1.72 -2.70
N ASP A 167 -24.85 3.00 -3.06
CA ASP A 167 -23.92 4.08 -2.74
C ASP A 167 -24.18 4.63 -1.31
N SER A 168 -23.13 4.74 -0.49
CA SER A 168 -23.04 5.60 0.70
C SER A 168 -21.68 5.42 1.38
N ASP A 169 -21.03 6.51 1.80
CA ASP A 169 -19.85 6.59 2.69
C ASP A 169 -19.32 5.23 3.19
N GLN A 170 -18.22 4.75 2.60
CA GLN A 170 -17.54 3.56 3.11
C GLN A 170 -16.84 3.90 4.43
N HIS A 171 -17.63 3.85 5.51
CA HIS A 171 -17.13 3.60 6.86
C HIS A 171 -16.40 2.26 6.80
N VAL A 172 -15.08 2.29 6.74
CA VAL A 172 -14.29 1.05 6.74
C VAL A 172 -14.36 0.50 8.15
N GLU A 173 -15.03 -0.64 8.31
CA GLU A 173 -15.02 -1.39 9.56
C GLU A 173 -13.60 -1.94 9.79
N PHE A 174 -12.86 -1.30 10.69
CA PHE A 174 -11.56 -1.77 11.14
C PHE A 174 -11.66 -2.99 12.09
N VAL A 175 -12.87 -3.25 12.58
CA VAL A 175 -13.19 -4.34 13.49
C VAL A 175 -14.09 -5.34 12.74
N GLY A 176 -13.52 -6.49 12.40
CA GLY A 176 -14.20 -7.59 11.71
C GLY A 176 -13.46 -8.91 11.96
N GLY A 177 -14.11 -10.05 11.70
CA GLY A 177 -13.54 -11.37 12.02
C GLY A 177 -13.29 -11.54 13.52
N ASN A 178 -12.06 -11.94 13.89
CA ASN A 178 -11.60 -12.11 15.28
C ASN A 178 -10.74 -10.93 15.79
N VAL A 179 -10.73 -9.79 15.09
CA VAL A 179 -9.99 -8.60 15.52
C VAL A 179 -10.68 -7.95 16.72
N GLN A 180 -9.93 -7.66 17.78
CA GLN A 180 -10.46 -7.04 18.99
C GLN A 180 -9.99 -5.59 19.11
N PRO A 181 -10.89 -4.60 19.23
CA PRO A 181 -10.50 -3.22 19.46
C PRO A 181 -9.93 -3.05 20.86
N VAL A 182 -8.95 -2.16 21.01
CA VAL A 182 -8.37 -1.73 22.27
C VAL A 182 -8.92 -0.34 22.59
N THR A 183 -9.63 -0.21 23.71
CA THR A 183 -10.36 1.02 24.05
C THR A 183 -9.70 1.84 25.16
N SER A 184 -8.72 1.27 25.85
CA SER A 184 -7.97 1.92 26.94
C SER A 184 -6.65 1.18 27.19
N LYS A 185 -5.78 1.79 28.01
CA LYS A 185 -4.54 1.14 28.45
C LYS A 185 -4.84 -0.07 29.35
N GLU A 186 -5.85 0.02 30.19
CA GLU A 186 -6.29 -1.07 31.06
C GLU A 186 -6.80 -2.25 30.23
N ASP A 187 -7.57 -1.98 29.17
CA ASP A 187 -8.05 -2.98 28.22
C ASP A 187 -6.89 -3.65 27.44
N TRP A 188 -5.88 -2.87 27.05
CA TRP A 188 -4.63 -3.40 26.49
C TRP A 188 -3.93 -4.38 27.46
N ASP A 189 -3.73 -3.96 28.71
CA ASP A 189 -3.04 -4.76 29.74
C ASP A 189 -3.83 -6.06 30.05
N GLN A 190 -5.16 -5.98 30.06
CA GLN A 190 -6.03 -7.15 30.20
C GLN A 190 -5.84 -8.12 29.03
N LYS A 191 -5.91 -7.64 27.78
CA LYS A 191 -5.75 -8.48 26.58
C LYS A 191 -4.37 -9.15 26.50
N LEU A 192 -3.30 -8.43 26.89
CA LEU A 192 -1.96 -9.03 26.98
C LEU A 192 -1.89 -10.13 28.05
N SER A 193 -2.55 -9.92 29.19
CA SER A 193 -2.61 -10.91 30.26
C SER A 193 -3.40 -12.16 29.83
N GLU A 194 -4.50 -11.97 29.09
CA GLU A 194 -5.29 -13.06 28.51
C GLU A 194 -4.50 -13.83 27.46
N ALA A 195 -3.83 -13.15 26.53
CA ALA A 195 -2.98 -13.78 25.52
C ALA A 195 -1.88 -14.63 26.17
N LYS A 196 -1.22 -14.10 27.20
CA LYS A 196 -0.18 -14.80 27.94
C LYS A 196 -0.72 -16.07 28.63
N ARG A 197 -1.86 -15.97 29.30
CA ARG A 197 -2.53 -17.12 29.95
C ARG A 197 -2.87 -18.20 28.93
N ASP A 198 -3.32 -17.80 27.75
CA ASP A 198 -3.80 -18.70 26.71
C ASP A 198 -2.66 -19.15 25.75
N GLY A 199 -1.42 -18.72 26.01
CA GLY A 199 -0.25 -19.04 25.18
C GLY A 199 -0.29 -18.45 23.77
N LYS A 200 -1.09 -17.41 23.55
CA LYS A 200 -1.27 -16.75 22.25
C LYS A 200 -0.22 -15.67 22.03
N ILE A 201 0.22 -15.57 20.78
CA ILE A 201 1.00 -14.42 20.31
C ILE A 201 0.01 -13.35 19.85
N VAL A 202 0.30 -12.11 20.25
CA VAL A 202 -0.51 -10.94 19.92
C VAL A 202 0.06 -10.27 18.67
N ILE A 203 -0.80 -10.01 17.69
CA ILE A 203 -0.53 -9.15 16.55
C ILE A 203 -1.31 -7.88 16.80
N ALA A 204 -0.67 -6.76 17.14
CA ALA A 204 -1.33 -5.49 17.40
C ALA A 204 -1.15 -4.52 16.24
N ASN A 205 -2.25 -4.01 15.68
CA ASN A 205 -2.30 -3.02 14.59
C ASN A 205 -2.62 -1.63 15.15
N PHE A 206 -1.64 -0.75 15.18
CA PHE A 206 -1.83 0.68 15.44
C PHE A 206 -2.24 1.37 14.14
N SER A 207 -3.47 1.86 14.11
CA SER A 207 -4.18 2.29 12.91
C SER A 207 -4.85 3.65 13.09
N ALA A 208 -5.26 4.28 12.00
CA ALA A 208 -6.00 5.54 12.03
C ALA A 208 -7.10 5.52 10.96
N ALA A 209 -8.31 5.97 11.31
CA ALA A 209 -9.46 5.94 10.40
C ALA A 209 -9.24 6.79 9.13
N TRP A 210 -8.55 7.92 9.26
CA TRP A 210 -8.21 8.82 8.16
C TRP A 210 -7.05 8.31 7.29
N CYS A 211 -6.32 7.27 7.72
CA CYS A 211 -5.19 6.72 6.97
C CYS A 211 -5.64 5.75 5.85
N GLY A 212 -5.40 6.14 4.59
CA GLY A 212 -5.71 5.31 3.41
C GLY A 212 -5.08 3.90 3.46
N PRO A 213 -3.76 3.77 3.68
CA PRO A 213 -3.09 2.48 3.88
C PRO A 213 -3.73 1.61 4.97
N CYS A 214 -4.18 2.20 6.08
CA CYS A 214 -4.90 1.49 7.14
C CYS A 214 -6.23 0.91 6.63
N ARG A 215 -7.06 1.75 6.01
CA ARG A 215 -8.37 1.35 5.45
C ARG A 215 -8.25 0.20 4.45
N MET A 216 -7.22 0.23 3.60
CA MET A 216 -7.00 -0.82 2.59
C MET A 216 -6.49 -2.15 3.15
N LEU A 217 -5.82 -2.09 4.31
CA LEU A 217 -5.29 -3.27 4.98
C LEU A 217 -6.33 -3.93 5.90
N ALA A 218 -7.28 -3.16 6.43
CA ALA A 218 -8.27 -3.63 7.40
C ALA A 218 -8.98 -4.95 7.00
N PRO A 219 -9.50 -5.13 5.77
CA PRO A 219 -10.14 -6.39 5.39
C PRO A 219 -9.19 -7.59 5.43
N PHE A 220 -7.93 -7.39 5.02
CA PHE A 220 -6.92 -8.44 5.02
C PHE A 220 -6.47 -8.80 6.45
N TYR A 221 -6.38 -7.80 7.32
CA TYR A 221 -6.07 -8.01 8.73
C TYR A 221 -7.19 -8.79 9.44
N CYS A 222 -8.47 -8.48 9.11
CA CYS A 222 -9.62 -9.25 9.57
C CYS A 222 -9.58 -10.70 9.06
N GLU A 223 -9.32 -10.92 7.79
CA GLU A 223 -9.19 -12.26 7.19
C GLU A 223 -8.08 -13.09 7.86
N LEU A 224 -6.92 -12.48 8.15
CA LEU A 224 -5.83 -13.12 8.87
C LEU A 224 -6.25 -13.55 10.29
N SER A 225 -7.06 -12.72 10.96
CA SER A 225 -7.57 -13.03 12.30
C SER A 225 -8.51 -14.25 12.32
N GLU A 226 -9.27 -14.46 11.25
CA GLU A 226 -10.14 -15.62 11.08
C GLU A 226 -9.33 -16.89 10.76
N LYS A 227 -8.33 -16.77 9.89
CA LYS A 227 -7.46 -17.89 9.48
C LYS A 227 -6.56 -18.39 10.60
N HIS A 228 -6.23 -17.54 11.58
CA HIS A 228 -5.26 -17.85 12.63
C HIS A 228 -5.83 -17.62 14.04
N PRO A 229 -6.85 -18.41 14.47
CA PRO A 229 -7.49 -18.24 15.77
C PRO A 229 -6.58 -18.56 16.98
N SER A 230 -5.44 -19.20 16.73
CA SER A 230 -4.37 -19.43 17.71
C SER A 230 -3.56 -18.18 18.03
N LEU A 231 -3.69 -17.11 17.24
CA LEU A 231 -3.14 -15.79 17.51
C LEU A 231 -4.24 -14.86 18.06
N MET A 232 -3.83 -13.78 18.70
CA MET A 232 -4.74 -12.71 19.12
C MET A 232 -4.49 -11.47 18.25
N PHE A 233 -5.51 -10.98 17.57
CA PHE A 233 -5.41 -9.80 16.70
C PHE A 233 -6.05 -8.60 17.39
N LEU A 234 -5.27 -7.54 17.61
CA LEU A 234 -5.70 -6.32 18.28
C LEU A 234 -5.65 -5.11 17.36
N LEU A 235 -6.64 -4.24 17.47
CA LEU A 235 -6.66 -2.94 16.81
C LEU A 235 -6.54 -1.83 17.85
N VAL A 236 -5.58 -0.93 17.65
CA VAL A 236 -5.40 0.29 18.45
C VAL A 236 -5.63 1.47 17.52
N ASP A 237 -6.64 2.30 17.79
CA ASP A 237 -6.80 3.57 17.10
C ASP A 237 -5.86 4.61 17.74
N VAL A 238 -4.96 5.17 16.93
CA VAL A 238 -3.93 6.10 17.42
C VAL A 238 -4.48 7.47 17.79
N ASP A 239 -5.62 7.86 17.21
CA ASP A 239 -6.28 9.12 17.53
C ASP A 239 -7.05 8.99 18.85
N GLU A 240 -7.76 7.87 19.05
CA GLU A 240 -8.48 7.59 20.31
C GLU A 240 -7.53 7.36 21.49
N LEU A 241 -6.39 6.69 21.26
CA LEU A 241 -5.41 6.34 22.28
C LEU A 241 -4.07 7.07 22.06
N THR A 242 -4.11 8.39 21.94
CA THR A 242 -2.96 9.24 21.58
C THR A 242 -1.76 9.10 22.54
N GLU A 243 -1.97 9.24 23.86
CA GLU A 243 -0.87 9.16 24.85
C GLU A 243 -0.25 7.75 24.90
N PHE A 244 -1.11 6.74 24.86
CA PHE A 244 -0.68 5.35 24.81
C PHE A 244 0.10 5.05 23.54
N SER A 245 -0.39 5.45 22.37
CA SER A 245 0.31 5.30 21.09
C SER A 245 1.65 6.04 21.07
N SER A 246 1.72 7.22 21.67
CA SER A 246 2.99 7.96 21.81
C SER A 246 4.03 7.19 22.62
N SER A 247 3.61 6.49 23.69
CA SER A 247 4.49 5.64 24.49
C SER A 247 5.07 4.44 23.75
N TRP A 248 4.44 4.04 22.64
CA TRP A 248 4.88 2.97 21.73
C TRP A 248 5.70 3.47 20.54
N ASP A 249 6.06 4.75 20.51
CA ASP A 249 6.84 5.40 19.44
C ASP A 249 6.23 5.16 18.04
N ILE A 250 4.91 5.39 17.93
CA ILE A 250 4.20 5.28 16.66
C ILE A 250 4.47 6.52 15.81
N GLN A 251 5.29 6.35 14.77
CA GLN A 251 5.66 7.41 13.82
C GLN A 251 4.91 7.32 12.48
N ALA A 252 4.25 6.18 12.20
CA ALA A 252 3.50 5.95 10.98
C ALA A 252 2.40 4.89 11.20
N THR A 253 1.30 5.01 10.48
CA THR A 253 0.22 4.01 10.47
C THR A 253 0.02 3.41 9.05
N PRO A 254 -0.32 2.11 8.94
CA PRO A 254 -0.44 1.16 10.05
C PRO A 254 0.94 0.72 10.56
N THR A 255 1.05 0.45 11.86
CA THR A 255 2.23 -0.20 12.46
C THR A 255 1.78 -1.45 13.22
N PHE A 256 2.44 -2.57 12.94
CA PHE A 256 2.18 -3.87 13.55
C PHE A 256 3.27 -4.20 14.57
N PHE A 257 2.85 -4.61 15.76
CA PHE A 257 3.72 -5.23 16.74
C PHE A 257 3.34 -6.69 16.94
N PHE A 258 4.36 -7.53 17.02
CA PHE A 258 4.23 -8.94 17.33
C PHE A 258 4.71 -9.12 18.77
N LEU A 259 3.85 -9.60 19.66
CA LEU A 259 4.13 -9.69 21.08
C LEU A 259 3.96 -11.14 21.57
N LYS A 260 4.95 -11.63 22.31
CA LYS A 260 4.90 -12.92 23.02
C LYS A 260 5.20 -12.66 24.50
N ASP A 261 4.32 -13.15 25.39
CA ASP A 261 4.43 -12.93 26.84
C ASP A 261 4.54 -11.45 27.25
N GLY A 262 3.92 -10.56 26.46
CA GLY A 262 3.96 -9.10 26.65
C GLY A 262 5.23 -8.43 26.12
N GLN A 263 6.16 -9.17 25.53
CA GLN A 263 7.40 -8.63 24.96
C GLN A 263 7.33 -8.56 23.44
N GLN A 264 7.85 -7.47 22.87
CA GLN A 264 7.99 -7.32 21.43
C GLN A 264 9.03 -8.28 20.86
N ILE A 265 8.59 -9.11 19.90
CA ILE A 265 9.44 -10.05 19.17
C ILE A 265 9.64 -9.65 17.72
N ASP A 266 8.75 -8.84 17.14
CA ASP A 266 8.88 -8.30 15.78
C ASP A 266 8.04 -7.02 15.61
N LYS A 267 8.35 -6.23 14.58
CA LYS A 267 7.62 -5.01 14.19
C LYS A 267 7.55 -4.92 12.66
N LEU A 268 6.44 -4.42 12.15
CA LEU A 268 6.28 -4.04 10.74
C LEU A 268 5.67 -2.64 10.67
N VAL A 269 6.29 -1.74 9.92
CA VAL A 269 5.76 -0.40 9.67
C VAL A 269 5.27 -0.32 8.23
N GLY A 270 4.07 0.22 8.05
CA GLY A 270 3.43 0.43 6.76
C GLY A 270 2.56 -0.75 6.29
N ALA A 271 1.71 -0.47 5.30
CA ALA A 271 0.75 -1.43 4.76
C ALA A 271 1.40 -2.39 3.73
N ASN A 272 2.28 -3.29 4.21
CA ASN A 272 2.91 -4.32 3.38
C ASN A 272 2.27 -5.70 3.64
N LYS A 273 1.25 -6.07 2.84
CA LYS A 273 0.51 -7.34 2.99
C LYS A 273 1.43 -8.59 2.91
N PRO A 274 2.31 -8.73 1.89
CA PRO A 274 3.19 -9.90 1.79
C PRO A 274 4.12 -10.05 3.00
N GLU A 275 4.73 -8.95 3.46
CA GLU A 275 5.63 -9.01 4.61
C GLU A 275 4.87 -9.30 5.91
N LEU A 276 3.66 -8.72 6.08
CA LEU A 276 2.79 -9.04 7.22
C LEU A 276 2.44 -10.53 7.27
N GLN A 277 2.04 -11.10 6.14
CA GLN A 277 1.72 -12.53 6.05
C GLN A 277 2.93 -13.42 6.29
N LYS A 278 4.08 -13.06 5.73
CA LYS A 278 5.34 -13.77 5.94
C LYS A 278 5.74 -13.76 7.41
N LYS A 279 5.67 -12.61 8.09
CA LYS A 279 5.97 -12.49 9.52
C LYS A 279 5.01 -13.33 10.34
N ILE A 280 3.69 -13.25 10.11
CA ILE A 280 2.69 -14.09 10.80
C ILE A 280 3.01 -15.58 10.64
N THR A 281 3.34 -16.02 9.43
CA THR A 281 3.72 -17.41 9.15
C THR A 281 4.97 -17.83 9.95
N ALA A 282 6.00 -16.98 9.96
CA ALA A 282 7.22 -17.24 10.72
C ALA A 282 6.94 -17.37 12.23
N VAL A 283 6.02 -16.57 12.78
CA VAL A 283 5.69 -16.68 14.20
C VAL A 283 4.88 -17.93 14.51
N LEU A 284 3.97 -18.34 13.63
CA LEU A 284 3.23 -19.60 13.77
C LEU A 284 4.16 -20.82 13.78
N ASP A 285 5.21 -20.82 12.97
CA ASP A 285 6.19 -21.89 12.93
C ASP A 285 7.12 -21.89 14.15
N SER A 286 7.30 -20.75 14.83
CA SER A 286 8.08 -20.65 16.09
C SER A 286 7.36 -21.21 17.32
N VAL A 287 6.08 -21.55 17.20
CA VAL A 287 5.22 -22.07 18.28
C VAL A 287 4.97 -23.58 18.14
N LYS A 288 5.34 -24.18 17.01
CA LYS A 288 5.32 -25.64 16.79
C LYS A 288 6.56 -26.30 17.38
#